data_AF-A0A7J8ZWH9-F1
#
_entry.id   AF-A0A7J8ZWH9-F1
#
_cell.length_a   1.000
_cell.length_b   1.000
_cell.length_c   1.000
_cell.angle_alpha   90.00
_cell.angle_beta   90.00
_cell.angle_gamma   90.00
#
_symmetry.space_group_name_H-M   'P 1'
#
loop_
_entity.id
_entity.type
_entity.pdbx_description
1 polymer ?
#
loop_
_entity_poly.entity_id
_entity_poly.type
_entity_poly.pdbx_seq_one_letter_code
_entity_poly.pdbx_strand_id
1 'polypeptide(L)'
;MNPTIRYSRRSSRPTQVEQCTVCLAELEEGEKVRKLKCKHSFHKDCLDKWLQQQYWVTCPLCRTKVLPDEIVANYHRQVDYDESSDDDMIFLLSALHGNSLHRL
;
A
#
# COMPACT_ATOMS: atom_id res chain seq x y z
N MET A 1 13.45 3.48 -2.77
CA MET A 1 12.42 3.30 -1.72
C MET A 1 12.63 4.33 -0.62
N ASN A 2 11.58 4.86 0.01
CA ASN A 2 11.77 5.75 1.16
C ASN A 2 12.39 4.96 2.33
N PRO A 3 13.46 5.45 2.96
CA PRO A 3 14.11 4.74 4.05
C PRO A 3 13.14 4.59 5.23
N THR A 4 13.21 3.42 5.89
CA THR A 4 12.52 3.22 7.15
C THR A 4 13.38 3.81 8.25
N ILE A 5 12.81 4.69 9.07
CA ILE A 5 13.47 5.30 10.21
C ILE A 5 12.73 4.91 11.49
N ARG A 6 13.40 4.98 12.63
CA ARG A 6 12.72 4.93 13.93
C ARG A 6 12.21 6.33 14.26
N TYR A 7 10.93 6.44 14.59
CA TYR A 7 10.34 7.68 15.01
C TYR A 7 11.01 8.15 16.31
N SER A 8 11.30 9.45 16.38
CA SER A 8 11.79 10.08 17.59
C SER A 8 11.08 11.40 17.79
N ARG A 9 10.43 11.53 18.94
CA ARG A 9 9.62 12.69 19.31
C ARG A 9 10.55 13.85 19.56
N ARG A 10 10.35 14.94 18.83
CA ARG A 10 11.22 16.11 18.94
C ARG A 10 10.92 16.86 20.24
N SER A 11 11.90 16.93 21.15
CA SER A 11 11.74 17.51 22.49
C SER A 11 11.38 19.01 22.49
N SER A 12 11.54 19.72 21.37
CA SER A 12 11.26 21.16 21.26
C SER A 12 9.77 21.52 21.12
N ARG A 13 8.88 20.55 20.89
CA ARG A 13 7.43 20.77 20.78
C ARG A 13 6.63 19.62 21.40
N PRO A 14 6.55 19.55 22.73
CA PRO A 14 5.93 18.42 23.44
C PRO A 14 4.43 18.21 23.14
N THR A 15 3.74 19.22 22.60
CA THR A 15 2.31 19.16 22.28
C THR A 15 2.00 18.74 20.84
N GLN A 16 2.99 18.61 19.95
CA GLN A 16 2.76 18.09 18.60
C GLN A 16 3.07 16.59 18.54
N VAL A 17 2.03 15.78 18.74
CA VAL A 17 2.04 14.37 18.38
C VAL A 17 1.84 14.24 16.87
N GLU A 18 2.76 13.58 16.16
CA GLU A 18 2.51 13.17 14.77
C GLU A 18 1.56 11.95 14.81
N GLN A 19 0.52 11.96 13.98
CA GLN A 19 -0.46 10.87 13.90
C GLN A 19 -0.36 10.20 12.53
N CYS A 20 -0.41 8.88 12.48
CA CYS A 20 -0.53 8.13 11.24
C CYS A 20 -1.97 8.22 10.74
N THR A 21 -2.23 8.95 9.66
CA THR A 21 -3.61 9.17 9.19
C THR A 21 -4.23 7.96 8.49
N VAL A 22 -3.47 6.87 8.33
CA VAL A 22 -3.98 5.60 7.76
C VAL A 22 -4.66 4.77 8.84
N CYS A 23 -4.05 4.65 10.04
CA CYS A 23 -4.62 3.89 11.16
C CYS A 23 -5.22 4.79 12.25
N LEU A 24 -5.07 6.12 12.13
CA LEU A 24 -5.52 7.13 13.08
C LEU A 24 -4.87 7.02 14.48
N ALA A 25 -3.76 6.30 14.60
CA ALA A 25 -2.99 6.18 15.84
C ALA A 25 -1.82 7.18 15.89
N GLU A 26 -1.42 7.59 17.10
CA GLU A 26 -0.22 8.40 17.30
C GLU A 26 1.04 7.64 16.88
N LEU A 27 2.07 8.38 16.46
CA LEU A 27 3.42 7.84 16.27
C LEU A 27 4.16 7.87 17.61
N GLU A 28 4.62 6.70 18.04
CA GLU A 28 5.31 6.46 19.30
C GLU A 28 6.83 6.33 19.12
N GLU A 29 7.58 6.67 20.17
CA GLU A 29 9.05 6.64 20.16
C GLU A 29 9.55 5.23 19.78
N GLY A 30 10.48 5.17 18.83
CA GLY A 30 11.07 3.92 18.38
C GLY A 30 10.27 3.15 17.32
N GLU A 31 9.03 3.55 17.03
CA GLU A 31 8.23 2.91 15.98
C GLU A 31 8.85 3.07 14.59
N LYS A 32 8.65 2.07 13.73
CA LYS A 32 9.13 2.13 12.35
C LYS A 32 8.20 3.00 11.52
N VAL A 33 8.72 4.12 11.04
CA VAL A 33 7.98 5.07 10.22
C VAL A 33 8.69 5.32 8.90
N ARG A 34 7.91 5.76 7.90
CA ARG A 34 8.40 6.25 6.63
C ARG A 34 7.96 7.69 6.46
N LYS A 35 8.93 8.57 6.20
CA LYS A 35 8.68 9.97 5.87
C LYS A 35 8.73 10.16 4.36
N LEU A 36 7.66 10.67 3.80
CA LEU A 36 7.57 10.97 2.36
C LEU A 36 8.27 12.30 2.04
N LYS A 37 8.55 12.54 0.74
CA LYS A 37 9.11 13.81 0.26
C LYS A 37 8.23 15.02 0.56
N CYS A 38 6.91 14.83 0.62
CA CYS A 38 5.93 15.84 1.07
C CYS A 38 5.98 16.11 2.59
N LYS A 39 6.90 15.48 3.33
CA LYS A 39 7.17 15.61 4.77
C LYS A 39 6.15 14.96 5.70
N HIS A 40 5.13 14.27 5.18
CA HIS A 40 4.22 13.46 6.01
C HIS A 40 4.84 12.13 6.42
N SER A 41 4.60 11.75 7.67
CA SER A 41 5.08 10.53 8.30
C SER A 41 3.93 9.54 8.49
N PHE A 42 4.20 8.25 8.27
CA PHE A 42 3.25 7.16 8.48
C PHE A 42 3.99 5.97 9.07
N HIS A 43 3.29 5.08 9.78
CA HIS A 43 3.85 3.76 10.09
C HIS A 43 4.28 3.07 8.80
N LYS A 44 5.44 2.40 8.85
CA LYS A 44 6.00 1.68 7.71
C LYS A 44 4.94 0.75 7.10
N ASP A 45 4.29 -0.06 7.92
CA ASP A 45 3.36 -1.09 7.45
C ASP A 45 2.04 -0.50 6.95
N CYS A 46 1.58 0.61 7.55
CA CYS A 46 0.41 1.34 7.05
C CYS A 46 0.65 1.93 5.67
N LEU A 47 1.80 2.58 5.46
CA LEU A 47 2.15 3.14 4.16
C LEU A 47 2.37 2.04 3.11
N ASP A 48 3.04 0.95 3.48
CA ASP A 48 3.31 -0.14 2.56
C ASP A 48 2.02 -0.80 2.08
N LYS A 49 1.06 -1.08 2.97
CA LYS A 49 -0.28 -1.59 2.60
C LYS A 49 -1.04 -0.63 1.69
N TRP A 50 -1.02 0.67 2.02
CA TRP A 50 -1.65 1.70 1.19
C TRP A 50 -1.11 1.71 -0.24
N LEU A 51 0.21 1.61 -0.39
CA LEU A 51 0.87 1.63 -1.70
C LEU A 51 0.66 0.34 -2.50
N GLN A 52 0.43 -0.80 -1.83
CA GLN A 52 0.11 -2.08 -2.49
C GLN A 52 -1.33 -2.11 -3.02
N GLN A 53 -2.27 -1.50 -2.30
CA GLN A 53 -3.70 -1.58 -2.63
C GLN A 53 -4.18 -0.53 -3.65
N GLN A 54 -3.36 0.47 -3.98
CA GLN A 54 -3.82 1.61 -4.78
C GLN A 54 -3.10 1.67 -6.12
N TYR A 55 -3.88 1.85 -7.19
CA TYR A 55 -3.34 2.14 -8.52
C TYR A 55 -2.51 3.45 -8.54
N TRP A 56 -2.78 4.38 -7.63
CA TRP A 56 -2.04 5.64 -7.50
C TRP A 56 -1.07 5.63 -6.31
N VAL A 57 0.23 5.63 -6.59
CA VAL A 57 1.31 5.69 -5.59
C VAL A 57 1.44 7.12 -5.03
N THR A 58 0.52 7.51 -4.14
CA THR A 58 0.37 8.87 -3.60
C THR A 58 0.35 8.91 -2.07
N CYS A 59 0.66 10.07 -1.51
CA CYS A 59 0.54 10.33 -0.07
C CYS A 59 -0.93 10.24 0.40
N PRO A 60 -1.26 9.44 1.44
CA PRO A 60 -2.61 9.35 1.98
C PRO A 60 -3.20 10.68 2.47
N LEU A 61 -2.35 11.63 2.85
CA LEU A 61 -2.79 12.90 3.42
C LEU A 61 -2.98 14.00 2.38
N CYS A 62 -2.02 14.18 1.47
CA CYS A 62 -1.98 15.32 0.55
C CYS A 62 -1.97 14.95 -0.94
N ARG A 63 -2.08 13.66 -1.26
CA ARG A 63 -2.12 13.11 -2.63
C ARG A 63 -0.89 13.42 -3.51
N THR A 64 0.18 13.97 -2.94
CA THR A 64 1.45 14.14 -3.66
C THR A 64 2.00 12.77 -4.07
N LYS A 65 2.43 12.65 -5.33
CA LYS A 65 3.02 11.42 -5.87
C LYS A 65 4.29 11.03 -5.09
N VAL A 66 4.38 9.76 -4.73
CA VAL A 66 5.55 9.21 -4.00
C VAL A 66 6.66 8.81 -4.98
N LEU A 67 6.29 8.36 -6.17
CA LEU A 67 7.19 7.95 -7.26
C LEU A 67 6.80 8.65 -8.58
N PRO A 68 7.73 8.76 -9.56
CA PRO A 68 7.42 9.23 -10.91
C PRO A 68 6.45 8.28 -11.64
N ASP A 69 5.66 8.82 -12.57
CA ASP A 69 4.64 8.08 -13.31
C ASP A 69 5.22 6.91 -14.11
N GLU A 70 6.40 7.08 -14.71
CA GLU A 70 7.11 6.04 -15.45
C GLU A 70 7.39 4.79 -14.61
N ILE A 71 7.77 4.99 -13.34
CA ILE A 71 8.07 3.90 -12.40
C ILE A 71 6.78 3.19 -11.98
N VAL A 72 5.72 3.96 -11.73
CA VAL A 72 4.40 3.42 -11.33
C VAL A 72 3.79 2.62 -12.49
N ALA A 73 3.86 3.13 -13.72
CA ALA A 73 3.37 2.44 -14.90
C ALA A 73 4.12 1.12 -15.17
N ASN A 74 5.43 1.08 -14.91
CA ASN A 74 6.20 -0.15 -15.02
C ASN A 74 5.83 -1.17 -13.93
N TYR A 75 5.54 -0.73 -12.71
CA TYR A 75 5.12 -1.62 -11.62
C TYR A 75 3.76 -2.27 -11.91
N HIS A 76 2.76 -1.50 -12.36
CA HIS A 76 1.45 -2.05 -12.71
C HIS A 76 1.52 -3.10 -13.81
N ARG A 77 2.30 -2.84 -14.86
CA ARG A 77 2.52 -3.81 -15.94
C ARG A 77 3.16 -5.12 -15.47
N GLN A 78 3.94 -5.09 -14.38
CA GLN A 78 4.53 -6.28 -13.78
C GLN A 78 3.53 -7.03 -12.90
N VAL A 79 2.68 -6.32 -12.16
CA VAL A 79 1.63 -6.92 -11.31
C VAL A 79 0.52 -7.55 -12.16
N ASP A 80 0.16 -6.95 -13.30
CA ASP A 80 -0.76 -7.53 -14.29
C ASP A 80 -0.25 -8.88 -14.89
N TYR A 81 1.02 -9.23 -14.68
CA TYR A 81 1.61 -10.51 -15.09
C TYR A 81 1.68 -11.54 -13.94
N ASP A 82 1.57 -11.09 -12.68
CA ASP A 82 1.64 -11.93 -11.47
C ASP A 82 0.24 -12.18 -10.85
N GLU A 83 -0.75 -11.29 -11.10
CA GLU A 83 -2.19 -11.49 -10.77
C GLU A 83 -2.89 -12.41 -11.80
N SER A 84 -2.25 -13.52 -12.17
CA SER A 84 -2.89 -14.66 -12.86
C SER A 84 -3.38 -15.72 -11.85
N SER A 85 -3.62 -15.35 -10.58
CA SER A 85 -4.26 -16.16 -9.53
C SER A 85 -4.76 -15.18 -8.48
N ASP A 86 -6.06 -14.92 -8.32
CA ASP A 86 -7.00 -15.92 -7.82
C ASP A 86 -8.37 -15.97 -8.56
N ASP A 87 -8.65 -15.07 -9.51
CA ASP A 87 -9.89 -15.11 -10.30
C ASP A 87 -9.81 -16.04 -11.53
N ASP A 88 -8.61 -16.27 -12.09
CA ASP A 88 -8.39 -17.24 -13.17
C ASP A 88 -8.51 -18.71 -12.72
N MET A 89 -8.39 -18.97 -11.40
CA MET A 89 -8.66 -20.30 -10.84
C MET A 89 -10.16 -20.61 -10.78
N ILE A 90 -11.04 -19.62 -10.71
CA ILE A 90 -12.50 -19.84 -10.66
C ILE A 90 -13.03 -20.24 -12.06
N PHE A 91 -12.49 -19.63 -13.12
CA PHE A 91 -12.85 -20.00 -14.49
C PHE A 91 -12.33 -21.41 -14.86
N LEU A 92 -11.09 -21.75 -14.49
CA LEU A 92 -10.53 -23.09 -14.71
C LEU A 92 -11.21 -24.20 -13.88
N LEU A 93 -11.65 -23.91 -12.65
CA LEU A 93 -12.42 -24.88 -11.85
C LEU A 93 -13.82 -25.13 -12.42
N SER A 94 -14.43 -24.14 -13.09
CA SER A 94 -15.71 -24.30 -13.79
C SER A 94 -15.59 -25.13 -15.09
N ALA A 95 -14.42 -25.06 -15.75
CA ALA A 95 -14.12 -25.86 -16.94
C ALA A 95 -13.81 -27.34 -16.62
N LEU A 96 -13.31 -27.64 -15.41
CA LEU A 96 -13.00 -29.00 -14.97
C LEU A 96 -14.19 -29.74 -14.34
N HIS A 97 -15.08 -29.03 -13.65
CA HIS A 97 -16.31 -29.61 -13.11
C HIS A 97 -17.44 -29.51 -14.13
N GLY A 98 -17.24 -30.06 -15.33
CA GLY A 98 -18.23 -30.08 -16.40
C GLY A 98 -19.63 -30.49 -15.95
N ASN A 99 -20.39 -29.53 -15.44
CA ASN A 99 -21.82 -29.63 -15.24
C ASN A 99 -22.45 -29.18 -16.55
N SER A 100 -22.44 -30.10 -17.50
CA SER A 100 -23.57 -30.22 -18.42
C SER A 100 -24.80 -30.56 -17.58
N LEU A 101 -25.54 -29.52 -17.18
CA LEU A 101 -26.98 -29.68 -17.06
C LEU A 101 -27.54 -29.85 -18.48
N HIS A 102 -27.54 -31.10 -18.96
CA HIS A 102 -28.54 -31.57 -19.91
C HIS A 102 -28.78 -33.07 -19.72
N ARG A 103 -29.98 -33.35 -19.22
CA ARG A 103 -30.85 -34.52 -19.47
C ARG A 103 -30.27 -35.62 -20.39
N LEU A 104 -30.15 -36.84 -19.86
CA LEU A 104 -31.04 -38.00 -20.10
C LEU A 104 -30.57 -39.18 -19.25
#